data_AF-B4U165-F1
#
_entry.id   AF-B4U165-F1
#
_cell.length_a   1.000
_cell.length_b   1.000
_cell.length_c   1.000
_cell.angle_alpha   90.00
_cell.angle_beta   90.00
_cell.angle_gamma   90.00
#
_symmetry.space_group_name_H-M   'P 1'
#
loop_
_entity.id
_entity.type
_entity.pdbx_description
1 polymer ?
#
loop_
_entity_poly.entity_id
_entity_poly.type
_entity_poly.pdbx_seq_one_letter_code
_entity_poly.pdbx_strand_id
1 'polypeptide(L)'
;MIKEESEEKWLALTRQINELEWLEEDLLSMKRQHEQAVSELQADCRHLSFALESLLNHMSEDYAGKYAEQEANDHLIRQIDRYVDEHLDHVSTYTMGVRRRLERDKEELIGERSRLRWE
;
A
#
# COMPACT_ATOMS: atom_id res chain seq x y z
N MET A 1 44.44 15.04 -4.50
CA MET A 1 43.85 14.67 -5.81
C MET A 1 43.31 13.24 -5.83
N ILE A 2 44.05 12.17 -6.18
CA ILE A 2 43.44 10.83 -6.36
C ILE A 2 42.70 10.32 -5.09
N LYS A 3 43.25 10.58 -3.89
CA LYS A 3 42.58 10.24 -2.62
C LYS A 3 41.39 11.13 -2.25
N GLU A 4 41.41 12.40 -2.63
CA GLU A 4 40.26 13.30 -2.39
C GLU A 4 39.10 12.94 -3.31
N GLU A 5 39.39 12.62 -4.58
CA GLU A 5 38.39 12.18 -5.54
C GLU A 5 37.75 10.83 -5.15
N SER A 6 38.54 9.89 -4.59
CA SER A 6 37.99 8.61 -4.11
C SER A 6 37.17 8.76 -2.82
N GLU A 7 37.56 9.65 -1.90
CA GLU A 7 36.78 10.00 -0.70
C GLU A 7 35.47 10.71 -1.06
N GLU A 8 35.49 11.67 -1.99
CA GLU A 8 34.29 12.34 -2.47
C GLU A 8 33.31 11.36 -3.11
N LYS A 9 33.81 10.43 -3.94
CA LYS A 9 32.99 9.39 -4.56
C LYS A 9 32.42 8.43 -3.52
N TRP A 10 33.19 8.04 -2.52
CA TRP A 10 32.71 7.19 -1.42
C TRP A 10 31.59 7.86 -0.62
N LEU A 11 31.73 9.16 -0.34
CA LEU A 11 30.71 9.97 0.33
C LEU A 11 29.44 10.10 -0.52
N ALA A 12 29.58 10.31 -1.83
CA ALA A 12 28.45 10.39 -2.76
C ALA A 12 27.65 9.07 -2.79
N LEU A 13 28.33 7.93 -2.90
CA LEU A 13 27.68 6.61 -2.86
C LEU A 13 27.00 6.35 -1.52
N THR A 14 27.60 6.78 -0.41
CA THR A 14 26.99 6.65 0.92
C THR A 14 25.71 7.49 1.02
N ARG A 15 25.69 8.70 0.47
CA ARG A 15 24.47 9.52 0.42
C ARG A 15 23.36 8.86 -0.41
N GLN A 16 23.70 8.31 -1.57
CA GLN A 16 22.73 7.61 -2.42
C GLN A 16 22.15 6.37 -1.75
N ILE A 17 22.98 5.58 -1.05
CA ILE A 17 22.50 4.43 -0.27
C ILE A 17 21.49 4.88 0.80
N ASN A 18 21.83 5.92 1.57
CA ASN A 18 20.92 6.45 2.59
C ASN A 18 19.62 6.99 1.99
N GLU A 19 19.69 7.59 0.80
CA GLU A 19 18.51 8.08 0.07
C GLU A 19 17.59 6.92 -0.36
N LEU A 20 18.15 5.81 -0.85
CA LEU A 20 17.37 4.61 -1.16
C LEU A 20 16.72 3.99 0.09
N GLU A 21 17.43 3.95 1.21
CA GLU A 21 16.88 3.48 2.48
C GLU A 21 15.72 4.36 2.96
N TRP A 22 15.86 5.67 2.86
CA TRP A 22 14.80 6.62 3.18
C TRP A 22 13.57 6.47 2.26
N LEU A 23 13.80 6.29 0.95
CA LEU A 23 12.72 6.06 -0.01
C LEU A 23 11.97 4.74 0.25
N GLU A 24 12.66 3.68 0.67
CA GLU A 24 12.01 2.43 1.07
C GLU A 24 11.13 2.64 2.32
N GLU A 25 11.63 3.36 3.31
CA GLU A 25 10.87 3.67 4.53
C GLU A 25 9.63 4.53 4.22
N ASP A 26 9.77 5.56 3.40
CA ASP A 26 8.66 6.42 2.96
C ASP A 26 7.61 5.64 2.19
N LEU A 27 8.03 4.78 1.24
CA LEU A 27 7.14 3.89 0.51
C LEU A 27 6.35 2.97 1.46
N LEU A 28 7.02 2.38 2.46
CA LEU A 28 6.37 1.51 3.44
C LEU A 28 5.41 2.29 4.35
N SER A 29 5.75 3.53 4.70
CA SER A 29 4.88 4.43 5.46
C SER A 29 3.60 4.74 4.67
N MET A 30 3.75 5.20 3.42
CA MET A 30 2.64 5.50 2.52
C MET A 30 1.77 4.27 2.25
N LYS A 31 2.39 3.09 2.07
CA LYS A 31 1.66 1.83 1.94
C LYS A 31 0.76 1.58 3.15
N ARG A 32 1.30 1.65 4.37
CA ARG A 32 0.52 1.39 5.60
C ARG A 32 -0.64 2.36 5.76
N GLN A 33 -0.40 3.64 5.50
CA GLN A 33 -1.45 4.67 5.56
C GLN A 33 -2.57 4.39 4.56
N HIS A 34 -2.20 3.99 3.34
CA HIS A 34 -3.17 3.63 2.31
C HIS A 34 -3.97 2.37 2.66
N GLU A 35 -3.32 1.30 3.13
CA GLU A 35 -4.00 0.06 3.56
C GLU A 35 -4.97 0.34 4.72
N GLN A 36 -4.58 1.19 5.66
CA GLN A 36 -5.45 1.63 6.74
C GLN A 36 -6.66 2.40 6.21
N ALA A 37 -6.46 3.39 5.34
CA ALA A 37 -7.55 4.19 4.79
C ALA A 37 -8.57 3.35 4.00
N VAL A 38 -8.10 2.36 3.24
CA VAL A 38 -8.97 1.42 2.52
C VAL A 38 -9.75 0.53 3.49
N SER A 39 -9.13 0.07 4.56
CA SER A 39 -9.79 -0.76 5.58
C SER A 39 -10.84 0.02 6.37
N GLU A 40 -10.57 1.29 6.68
CA GLU A 40 -11.52 2.21 7.32
C GLU A 40 -12.72 2.46 6.41
N LEU A 41 -12.49 2.71 5.11
CA LEU A 41 -13.57 2.87 4.13
C LEU A 41 -14.44 1.60 4.02
N GLN A 42 -13.82 0.41 4.02
CA GLN A 42 -14.56 -0.86 4.02
C GLN A 42 -15.45 -1.00 5.26
N ALA A 43 -14.94 -0.61 6.43
CA ALA A 43 -15.70 -0.62 7.67
C ALA A 43 -16.89 0.34 7.61
N ASP A 44 -16.68 1.56 7.11
CA ASP A 44 -17.75 2.55 6.92
C ASP A 44 -18.85 2.02 5.98
N CYS A 45 -18.47 1.39 4.86
CA CYS A 45 -19.42 0.77 3.95
C CYS A 45 -20.24 -0.33 4.64
N ARG A 46 -19.60 -1.20 5.44
CA ARG A 46 -20.29 -2.24 6.21
C ARG A 46 -21.22 -1.63 7.27
N HIS A 47 -20.82 -0.56 7.93
CA HIS A 47 -21.68 0.17 8.86
C HIS A 47 -22.92 0.74 8.17
N LEU A 48 -22.77 1.32 6.98
CA LEU A 48 -23.90 1.82 6.19
C LEU A 48 -24.83 0.69 5.74
N SER A 49 -24.29 -0.45 5.31
CA SER A 49 -25.09 -1.64 4.99
C SER A 49 -25.93 -2.10 6.16
N PHE A 50 -25.32 -2.23 7.34
CA PHE A 50 -26.04 -2.63 8.55
C PHE A 50 -27.12 -1.62 8.94
N ALA A 51 -26.83 -0.32 8.79
CA ALA A 51 -27.83 0.73 9.03
C ALA A 51 -29.02 0.62 8.05
N LEU A 52 -28.75 0.36 6.77
CA LEU A 52 -29.78 0.15 5.75
C LEU A 52 -30.63 -1.09 6.06
N GLU A 53 -30.00 -2.22 6.40
CA GLU A 53 -30.67 -3.45 6.83
C GLU A 53 -31.61 -3.19 8.02
N SER A 54 -31.13 -2.46 9.02
CA SER A 54 -31.93 -2.07 10.18
C SER A 54 -33.14 -1.25 9.76
N LEU A 55 -32.97 -0.25 8.89
CA LEU A 55 -34.09 0.56 8.37
C LEU A 55 -35.10 -0.28 7.58
N LEU A 56 -34.63 -1.16 6.70
CA LEU A 56 -35.48 -2.08 5.94
C LEU A 56 -36.28 -3.00 6.86
N ASN A 57 -35.68 -3.47 7.95
CA ASN A 57 -36.36 -4.33 8.93
C ASN A 57 -37.53 -3.64 9.63
N HIS A 58 -37.47 -2.31 9.84
CA HIS A 58 -38.56 -1.52 10.43
C HIS A 58 -39.65 -1.13 9.42
N MET A 59 -39.44 -1.37 8.12
CA MET A 59 -40.44 -1.09 7.10
C MET A 59 -41.53 -2.18 7.07
N SER A 60 -42.75 -1.79 6.73
CA SER A 60 -43.89 -2.70 6.55
C SER A 60 -43.54 -3.83 5.58
N GLU A 61 -44.03 -5.04 5.86
CA GLU A 61 -43.85 -6.21 4.99
C GLU A 61 -44.47 -6.01 3.60
N ASP A 62 -45.47 -5.12 3.49
CA ASP A 62 -46.11 -4.76 2.22
C ASP A 62 -45.25 -3.84 1.33
N TYR A 63 -44.08 -3.38 1.81
CA TYR A 63 -43.15 -2.62 0.97
C TYR A 63 -42.52 -3.56 -0.06
N ALA A 64 -43.09 -3.55 -1.27
CA ALA A 64 -42.68 -4.40 -2.38
C ALA A 64 -41.18 -4.30 -2.74
N GLY A 65 -40.52 -3.19 -2.41
CA GLY A 65 -39.09 -2.99 -2.67
C GLY A 65 -38.15 -3.58 -1.61
N LYS A 66 -38.65 -4.04 -0.45
CA LYS A 66 -37.82 -4.40 0.72
C LYS A 66 -36.75 -5.42 0.38
N TYR A 67 -37.16 -6.50 -0.27
CA TYR A 67 -36.28 -7.60 -0.65
C TYR A 67 -35.29 -7.22 -1.75
N ALA A 68 -35.72 -6.39 -2.71
CA ALA A 68 -34.86 -5.92 -3.80
C ALA A 68 -33.76 -4.98 -3.28
N GLU A 69 -34.09 -4.06 -2.37
CA GLU A 69 -33.12 -3.16 -1.72
C GLU A 69 -32.14 -3.94 -0.84
N GLN A 70 -32.63 -4.95 -0.10
CA GLN A 70 -31.77 -5.84 0.69
C GLN A 70 -30.80 -6.63 -0.20
N GLU A 71 -31.28 -7.23 -1.28
CA GLU A 71 -30.44 -8.00 -2.21
C GLU A 71 -29.40 -7.10 -2.88
N ALA A 72 -29.77 -5.88 -3.26
CA ALA A 72 -28.86 -4.89 -3.82
C ALA A 72 -27.77 -4.50 -2.81
N ASN A 73 -28.14 -4.27 -1.55
CA ASN A 73 -27.21 -3.97 -0.47
C ASN A 73 -26.21 -5.12 -0.22
N ASP A 74 -26.71 -6.36 -0.10
CA ASP A 74 -25.88 -7.56 0.05
C ASP A 74 -24.95 -7.76 -1.15
N HIS A 75 -25.41 -7.40 -2.36
CA HIS A 75 -24.59 -7.45 -3.55
C HIS A 75 -23.47 -6.41 -3.53
N LEU A 76 -23.77 -5.18 -3.14
CA LEU A 76 -22.79 -4.09 -3.03
C LEU A 76 -21.71 -4.41 -2.00
N ILE A 77 -22.07 -4.93 -0.83
CA ILE A 77 -21.07 -5.31 0.18
C ILE A 77 -20.14 -6.41 -0.32
N ARG A 78 -20.68 -7.43 -0.99
CA ARG A 78 -19.84 -8.46 -1.63
C ARG A 78 -18.94 -7.91 -2.73
N GLN A 79 -19.32 -6.83 -3.41
CA GLN A 79 -18.44 -6.16 -4.38
C GLN A 79 -17.35 -5.38 -3.66
N ILE A 80 -17.69 -4.62 -2.62
CA ILE A 80 -16.74 -3.82 -1.85
C ILE A 80 -15.70 -4.73 -1.19
N ASP A 81 -16.13 -5.83 -0.58
CA ASP A 81 -15.22 -6.78 0.07
C ASP A 81 -14.21 -7.37 -0.94
N ARG A 82 -14.69 -7.82 -2.10
CA ARG A 82 -13.81 -8.33 -3.16
C ARG A 82 -12.86 -7.27 -3.69
N TYR A 83 -13.37 -6.06 -3.93
CA TYR A 83 -12.54 -4.96 -4.41
C TYR A 83 -11.42 -4.62 -3.42
N VAL A 84 -11.75 -4.54 -2.13
CA VAL A 84 -10.76 -4.25 -1.09
C VAL A 84 -9.70 -5.34 -1.03
N ASP A 85 -10.08 -6.61 -1.02
CA ASP A 85 -9.14 -7.73 -1.01
C ASP A 85 -8.21 -7.70 -2.23
N GLU A 86 -8.76 -7.57 -3.43
CA GLU A 86 -7.99 -7.51 -4.69
C GLU A 86 -7.06 -6.28 -4.74
N HIS A 87 -7.54 -5.13 -4.26
CA HIS A 87 -6.77 -3.89 -4.26
C HIS A 87 -5.61 -3.94 -3.26
N LEU A 88 -5.82 -4.47 -2.05
CA LEU A 88 -4.76 -4.62 -1.06
C LEU A 88 -3.70 -5.63 -1.50
N ASP A 89 -4.10 -6.71 -2.17
CA ASP A 89 -3.16 -7.66 -2.78
C ASP A 89 -2.34 -7.02 -3.91
N HIS A 90 -2.99 -6.21 -4.76
CA HIS A 90 -2.31 -5.45 -5.80
C HIS A 90 -1.27 -4.47 -5.23
N VAL A 91 -1.65 -3.68 -4.23
CA VAL A 91 -0.75 -2.75 -3.53
C VAL A 91 0.44 -3.50 -2.91
N SER A 92 0.19 -4.66 -2.30
CA SER A 92 1.24 -5.51 -1.73
C SER A 92 2.20 -6.04 -2.79
N THR A 93 1.66 -6.54 -3.91
CA THR A 93 2.45 -7.06 -5.03
C THR A 93 3.30 -5.96 -5.67
N TYR A 94 2.69 -4.79 -5.93
CA TYR A 94 3.39 -3.64 -6.48
C TYR A 94 4.52 -3.18 -5.57
N THR A 95 4.24 -2.98 -4.28
CA THR A 95 5.22 -2.52 -3.29
C THR A 95 6.38 -3.50 -3.16
N MET A 96 6.10 -4.81 -3.14
CA MET A 96 7.14 -5.84 -3.16
C MET A 96 8.03 -5.75 -4.41
N GLY A 97 7.44 -5.47 -5.58
CA GLY A 97 8.18 -5.26 -6.82
C GLY A 97 9.07 -4.01 -6.82
N VAL A 98 8.63 -2.93 -6.18
CA VAL A 98 9.45 -1.72 -5.98
C VAL A 98 10.59 -1.99 -5.00
N ARG A 99 10.31 -2.63 -3.86
CA ARG A 99 11.33 -2.98 -2.85
C ARG A 99 12.45 -3.86 -3.42
N ARG A 100 12.11 -4.86 -4.24
CA ARG A 100 13.11 -5.68 -4.95
C ARG A 100 13.97 -4.90 -5.95
N ARG A 101 13.50 -3.75 -6.45
CA ARG A 101 14.32 -2.86 -7.28
C ARG A 101 15.25 -2.05 -6.40
N LEU A 102 14.70 -1.40 -5.37
CA LEU A 102 15.49 -0.62 -4.41
C LEU A 102 16.61 -1.45 -3.77
N GLU A 103 16.33 -2.71 -3.40
CA GLU A 103 17.36 -3.59 -2.83
C GLU A 103 18.49 -3.89 -3.81
N ARG A 104 18.17 -4.16 -5.09
CA ARG A 104 19.17 -4.39 -6.12
C ARG A 104 20.03 -3.15 -6.37
N ASP A 105 19.39 -1.98 -6.49
CA ASP A 105 20.08 -0.72 -6.69
C ASP A 105 21.01 -0.42 -5.49
N LYS A 106 20.55 -0.69 -4.27
CA LYS A 106 21.34 -0.56 -3.04
C LYS A 106 22.53 -1.53 -3.02
N GLU A 107 22.34 -2.80 -3.39
CA GLU A 107 23.40 -3.80 -3.48
C GLU A 107 24.48 -3.39 -4.50
N GLU A 108 24.08 -2.84 -5.65
CA GLU A 108 25.00 -2.32 -6.67
C GLU A 108 25.84 -1.16 -6.12
N LEU A 109 25.22 -0.18 -5.47
CA LEU A 109 25.92 0.96 -4.86
C LEU A 109 26.86 0.53 -3.72
N ILE A 110 26.44 -0.42 -2.88
CA ILE A 110 27.29 -1.00 -1.84
C ILE A 110 28.50 -1.70 -2.46
N GLY A 111 28.28 -2.45 -3.56
CA GLY A 111 29.33 -3.11 -4.32
C GLY A 111 30.34 -2.12 -4.88
N GLU A 112 29.87 -1.04 -5.52
CA GLU A 112 30.74 0.02 -6.05
C GLU A 112 31.53 0.71 -4.93
N ARG A 113 30.85 1.10 -3.84
CA ARG A 113 31.50 1.74 -2.69
C ARG A 113 32.56 0.85 -2.05
N SER A 114 32.31 -0.45 -2.02
CA SER A 114 33.26 -1.43 -1.46
C SER A 114 34.51 -1.57 -2.32
N ARG A 115 34.41 -1.45 -3.65
CA ARG A 115 35.56 -1.47 -4.56
C ARG A 115 36.48 -0.26 -4.36
N LEU A 116 35.89 0.93 -4.16
CA LEU A 116 36.65 2.15 -3.86
C LEU A 116 37.47 2.09 -2.57
N ARG A 117 37.09 1.23 -1.62
CA ARG A 117 37.84 1.05 -0.36
C ARG A 117 39.17 0.31 -0.59
N TRP A 118 39.30 -0.42 -1.70
CA TRP A 118 40.47 -1.25 -2.03
C TRP A 118 41.33 -0.68 -3.16
N GLU A 119 40.96 0.48 -3.71
CA GLU A 119 41.74 1.29 -4.67
C GLU A 119 42.55 2.38 -3.94
#